data_AF-A0A0G0K4F7-F1
#
_entry.id   AF-A0A0G0K4F7-F1
#
_cell.length_a   1.000
_cell.length_b   1.000
_cell.length_c   1.000
_cell.angle_alpha   90.00
_cell.angle_beta   90.00
_cell.angle_gamma   90.00
#
_symmetry.space_group_name_H-M   'P 1'
#
loop_
_entity.id
_entity.type
_entity.pdbx_description
1 polymer ?
#
loop_
_entity_poly.entity_id
_entity_poly.type
_entity_poly.pdbx_seq_one_letter_code
_entity_poly.pdbx_strand_id
1 'polypeptide(L)' 'QGNIVIRKVYLAYYDPDQYTEYYQPVIVFEGDDDFTAYVSAIIDDYIE' A
#
# COMPACT_ATOMS: atom_id res chain seq x y z
N GLN A 1 7.54 -23.23 1.92
CA GLN A 1 7.60 -21.88 1.33
C GLN A 1 6.67 -21.90 0.13
N GLY A 2 5.61 -21.09 0.16
CA GLY A 2 4.64 -20.98 -0.94
C GLY A 2 5.00 -19.83 -1.87
N ASN A 3 4.62 -19.93 -3.13
CA ASN A 3 4.73 -18.83 -4.08
C ASN A 3 3.51 -17.91 -3.91
N ILE A 4 3.72 -16.61 -3.88
CA ILE A 4 2.63 -15.61 -3.95
C ILE A 4 2.69 -14.98 -5.34
N VAL A 5 1.55 -14.97 -6.04
CA VAL A 5 1.44 -14.36 -7.37
C VAL A 5 0.71 -13.04 -7.26
N ILE A 6 1.38 -11.94 -7.63
CA ILE A 6 0.77 -10.61 -7.69
C ILE A 6 0.06 -10.44 -9.04
N ARG A 7 -1.19 -9.97 -8.99
CA ARG A 7 -2.07 -9.77 -10.16
C ARG A 7 -2.26 -8.30 -10.51
N LYS A 8 -2.28 -7.43 -9.50
CA LYS A 8 -2.47 -5.99 -9.70
C LYS A 8 -1.49 -5.20 -8.84
N VAL A 9 -1.03 -4.10 -9.42
CA VAL A 9 -0.24 -3.07 -8.74
C VAL A 9 -0.83 -1.72 -9.12
N TYR A 10 -1.26 -0.95 -8.14
CA TYR A 10 -1.90 0.35 -8.38
C TYR A 10 -1.67 1.33 -7.24
N LEU A 11 -1.73 2.63 -7.56
CA LEU A 11 -1.71 3.71 -6.58
C LEU A 11 -3.11 3.87 -5.95
N ALA A 12 -3.16 3.98 -4.64
CA ALA A 12 -4.34 4.29 -3.86
C ALA A 12 -4.01 5.29 -2.74
N TYR A 13 -5.03 5.69 -1.99
CA TYR A 13 -4.92 6.58 -0.85
C TYR A 13 -5.51 5.87 0.37
N TYR A 14 -4.68 5.67 1.40
CA TYR A 14 -5.05 5.07 2.67
C TYR A 14 -5.65 6.13 3.61
N ASP A 15 -6.78 5.79 4.22
CA ASP A 15 -7.49 6.58 5.22
C ASP A 15 -7.23 5.98 6.61
N PRO A 16 -6.41 6.61 7.46
CA PRO A 16 -6.11 6.10 8.79
C PRO A 16 -7.28 6.32 9.76
N ASP A 17 -7.46 5.39 10.71
CA ASP A 17 -8.50 5.52 11.76
C ASP A 17 -8.26 6.73 12.68
N GLN A 18 -7.02 7.24 12.75
CA GLN A 18 -6.70 8.49 13.40
C GLN A 18 -6.93 9.64 12.43
N TYR A 19 -7.63 10.68 12.91
CA TYR A 19 -7.81 11.90 12.12
C TYR A 19 -6.47 12.47 11.66
N THR A 20 -6.34 12.64 10.35
CA THR A 20 -5.25 13.35 9.69
C THR A 20 -5.84 14.31 8.66
N GLU A 21 -5.08 15.35 8.30
CA GLU A 21 -5.56 16.33 7.32
C GLU A 21 -5.50 15.79 5.87
N TYR A 22 -4.68 14.77 5.61
CA TYR A 22 -4.42 14.24 4.28
C TYR A 22 -4.39 12.72 4.25
N TYR A 23 -4.95 12.13 3.20
CA TYR A 23 -4.78 10.69 2.94
C TYR A 23 -3.35 10.35 2.55
N GLN A 24 -2.91 9.16 2.96
CA GLN A 24 -1.55 8.69 2.70
C GLN A 24 -1.49 7.94 1.36
N PRO A 25 -0.64 8.35 0.40
CA PRO A 25 -0.53 7.65 -0.87
C PRO A 25 0.21 6.31 -0.67
N VAL A 26 -0.37 5.23 -1.19
CA VAL A 26 0.17 3.87 -1.08
C VAL A 26 0.14 3.14 -2.42
N ILE A 27 1.13 2.30 -2.67
CA ILE A 27 1.09 1.30 -3.74
C ILE A 27 0.48 0.02 -3.16
N VAL A 28 -0.62 -0.44 -3.76
CA VAL A 28 -1.35 -1.64 -3.38
C VAL A 28 -0.93 -2.81 -4.26
N PHE A 29 -0.61 -3.94 -3.64
CA PHE A 29 -0.31 -5.21 -4.29
C PHE A 29 -1.43 -6.19 -3.96
N GLU A 30 -2.21 -6.60 -4.96
CA GLU A 30 -3.22 -7.66 -4.82
C GLU A 30 -2.74 -8.91 -5.54
N GLY A 31 -2.91 -10.07 -4.90
CA GLY A 31 -2.49 -11.36 -5.42
C GLY A 31 -3.52 -12.46 -5.19
N ASP A 32 -3.12 -13.67 -5.56
CA ASP A 32 -3.90 -14.89 -5.29
C ASP A 32 -3.99 -15.15 -3.76
N ASP A 33 -4.87 -16.07 -3.35
CA ASP A 33 -5.10 -16.45 -1.95
C ASP A 33 -5.45 -15.26 -1.02
N ASP A 34 -6.25 -14.32 -1.55
CA ASP A 34 -6.64 -13.08 -0.87
C ASP A 34 -5.46 -12.23 -0.38
N PHE A 35 -4.29 -12.38 -1.01
CA PHE A 35 -3.11 -11.60 -0.68
C PHE A 35 -3.33 -10.13 -0.99
N THR A 36 -3.14 -9.27 0.01
CA THR A 36 -3.09 -7.81 -0.15
C THR A 36 -1.96 -7.23 0.68
N ALA A 37 -1.15 -6.36 0.09
CA ALA A 37 -0.09 -5.62 0.77
C ALA A 37 -0.07 -4.16 0.35
N TYR A 38 0.35 -3.29 1.28
CA TYR A 38 0.41 -1.84 1.10
C TYR A 38 1.83 -1.36 1.36
N VAL A 39 2.36 -0.52 0.48
CA VAL A 39 3.67 0.11 0.63
C VAL A 39 3.50 1.62 0.46
N SER A 40 4.12 2.43 1.31
CA SER A 40 4.14 3.89 1.15
C SER A 40 4.65 4.26 -0.25
N ALA A 41 3.95 5.18 -0.92
CA ALA A 41 4.40 5.74 -2.18
C ALA A 41 5.35 6.95 -1.98
N ILE A 42 5.60 7.34 -0.73
CA ILE A 42 6.55 8.40 -0.36
C ILE A 42 7.89 7.72 -0.03
N ILE A 43 8.97 8.20 -0.66
CA ILE A 43 10.33 7.72 -0.37
C ILE A 43 10.82 8.33 0.96
N ASP A 44 11.59 7.54 1.72
CA ASP A 44 12.02 7.89 3.08
C ASP A 44 12.78 9.22 3.17
N ASP A 45 13.45 9.63 2.10
CA ASP A 45 14.17 10.92 2.01
C ASP A 45 13.27 12.16 2.21
N TYR A 46 11.94 12.01 2.18
CA TYR A 46 10.96 13.07 2.42
C TYR A 46 10.15 12.87 3.72
N ILE A 47 10.51 11.89 4.56
CA ILE A 47 9.89 11.66 5.86
C ILE A 47 10.80 12.26 6.93
N GLU A 48 10.58 13.55 7.27
CA GLU A 48 11.10 14.17 8.50
C GLU A 48 10.24 13.82 9.72
#